data_AF-A0A067JIS2-F1
#
_entry.id   AF-A0A067JIS2-F1
#
_cell.length_a   1.000
_cell.length_b   1.000
_cell.length_c   1.000
_cell.angle_alpha   90.00
_cell.angle_beta   90.00
_cell.angle_gamma   90.00
#
_symmetry.space_group_name_H-M   'P 1'
#
loop_
_entity.id
_entity.type
_entity.pdbx_description
1 polymer ?
#
loop_
_entity_poly.entity_id
_entity_poly.type
_entity_poly.pdbx_seq_one_letter_code
_entity_poly.pdbx_strand_id
1 'polypeptide(L)'
;MAIFLLALATISIDVVLQVEARALFVFGDSLVDSGNNNYLATIARADSSPYGIDYPSHRPTGRFSNGLNIPDIISKRIGSEPPLPYLSPELTGQKLLNGANFASAGIGILNDTGVQFTLLECLDSFTTLKNISGEFVLLSDLIRL
;
A
#
# COMPACT_ATOMS: atom_id res chain seq x y z
N MET A 1 47.90 -3.23 -17.04
CA MET A 1 46.72 -3.72 -17.78
C MET A 1 45.74 -4.48 -16.87
N ALA A 2 46.19 -5.45 -16.07
CA ALA A 2 45.34 -6.21 -15.14
C ALA A 2 44.68 -5.37 -14.02
N ILE A 3 45.40 -4.39 -13.45
CA ILE A 3 44.87 -3.52 -12.38
C ILE A 3 43.75 -2.60 -12.90
N PHE A 4 43.85 -2.15 -14.15
CA PHE A 4 42.84 -1.30 -14.79
C PHE A 4 41.56 -2.10 -15.06
N LEU A 5 41.69 -3.37 -15.43
CA LEU A 5 40.56 -4.30 -15.61
C LEU A 5 39.88 -4.65 -14.29
N LEU A 6 40.62 -4.79 -13.19
CA LEU A 6 40.05 -5.01 -11.87
C LEU A 6 39.27 -3.79 -11.37
N ALA A 7 39.80 -2.58 -11.60
CA ALA A 7 39.12 -1.32 -11.25
C ALA A 7 37.84 -1.09 -12.07
N LEU A 8 37.86 -1.43 -13.36
CA LEU A 8 36.66 -1.41 -14.21
C LEU A 8 35.65 -2.48 -13.79
N ALA A 9 36.10 -3.67 -13.38
CA ALA A 9 35.24 -4.73 -12.86
C ALA A 9 34.59 -4.34 -11.52
N THR A 10 35.30 -3.62 -10.63
CA THR A 10 34.70 -3.08 -9.40
C THR A 10 33.73 -1.93 -9.66
N ILE A 11 34.00 -1.07 -10.65
CA ILE A 11 33.08 0.02 -11.04
C ILE A 11 31.82 -0.53 -11.74
N SER A 12 31.90 -1.69 -12.38
CA SER A 12 30.77 -2.29 -13.11
C SER A 12 29.78 -3.03 -12.21
N ILE A 13 30.13 -3.30 -10.94
CA ILE A 13 29.26 -4.03 -10.01
C ILE A 13 28.36 -3.08 -9.20
N ASP A 14 28.71 -1.78 -9.11
CA ASP A 14 27.92 -0.77 -8.39
C ASP A 14 26.86 -0.05 -9.25
N VAL A 15 26.60 -0.52 -10.48
CA VAL A 15 25.31 -0.20 -11.13
C VAL A 15 24.24 -1.08 -10.48
N VAL A 16 23.97 -0.79 -9.20
CA VAL A 16 22.71 -1.19 -8.58
C VAL A 16 21.64 -0.63 -9.49
N LEU A 17 20.79 -1.51 -10.05
CA LEU A 17 19.53 -1.10 -10.63
C LEU A 17 18.82 -0.26 -9.57
N GLN A 18 18.92 1.06 -9.68
CA GLN A 18 18.14 2.00 -8.90
C GLN A 18 16.71 1.83 -9.41
N VAL A 19 16.06 0.78 -8.95
CA VAL A 19 14.61 0.69 -9.00
C VAL A 19 14.17 1.90 -8.21
N GLU A 20 13.68 2.94 -8.89
CA GLU A 20 12.97 4.02 -8.23
C GLU A 20 11.97 3.35 -7.29
N ALA A 21 12.14 3.56 -5.99
CA ALA A 21 11.27 3.00 -4.98
C ALA A 21 9.85 3.50 -5.29
N ARG A 22 9.01 2.62 -5.83
CA ARG A 22 7.64 2.97 -6.21
C ARG A 22 6.74 2.77 -5.01
N ALA A 23 6.39 3.86 -4.34
CA ALA A 23 5.39 3.83 -3.28
C ALA A 23 4.02 3.40 -3.86
N LEU A 24 3.32 2.51 -3.17
CA LEU A 24 1.99 2.04 -3.57
C LEU A 24 0.93 2.56 -2.60
N PHE A 25 0.16 3.54 -3.05
CA PHE A 25 -1.01 4.05 -2.31
C PHE A 25 -2.28 3.46 -2.89
N VAL A 26 -3.07 2.81 -2.03
CA VAL A 26 -4.26 2.05 -2.44
C VAL A 26 -5.50 2.74 -1.87
N PHE A 27 -6.49 2.94 -2.73
CA PHE A 27 -7.80 3.48 -2.38
C PHE A 27 -8.87 2.57 -2.96
N GLY A 28 -9.99 2.42 -2.25
CA GLY A 28 -11.09 1.60 -2.70
C GLY A 28 -11.86 0.99 -1.54
N ASP A 29 -12.55 -0.10 -1.85
CA ASP A 29 -13.45 -0.81 -0.93
C ASP A 29 -12.85 -2.15 -0.45
N SER A 30 -13.71 -3.08 -0.06
CA SER A 30 -13.35 -4.42 0.40
C SER A 30 -12.47 -5.20 -0.59
N LEU A 31 -12.59 -4.97 -1.91
CA LEU A 31 -11.83 -5.71 -2.92
C LEU A 31 -10.32 -5.48 -2.83
N VAL A 32 -9.93 -4.33 -2.29
CA VAL A 32 -8.53 -3.92 -2.17
C VAL A 32 -8.13 -3.59 -0.73
N ASP A 33 -9.05 -3.71 0.23
CA ASP A 33 -8.75 -3.59 1.66
C ASP A 33 -7.78 -4.68 2.13
N SER A 34 -6.75 -4.25 2.86
CA SER A 34 -5.74 -5.12 3.49
C SER A 34 -5.95 -5.31 4.99
N GLY A 35 -7.06 -4.81 5.54
CA GLY A 35 -7.46 -5.00 6.94
C GLY A 35 -7.70 -3.70 7.73
N ASN A 36 -7.99 -2.57 7.10
CA ASN A 36 -8.32 -1.33 7.83
C ASN A 36 -9.53 -1.52 8.75
N ASN A 37 -10.52 -2.30 8.31
CA ASN A 37 -11.73 -2.56 9.08
C ASN A 37 -11.49 -3.26 10.42
N ASN A 38 -10.34 -3.91 10.61
CA ASN A 38 -9.99 -4.53 11.89
C ASN A 38 -9.75 -3.47 13.00
N TYR A 39 -9.46 -2.23 12.61
CA TYR A 39 -9.22 -1.10 13.50
C TYR A 39 -10.45 -0.20 13.70
N LEU A 40 -11.59 -0.51 13.07
CA LEU A 40 -12.81 0.30 13.09
C LEU A 40 -13.96 -0.38 13.82
N ALA A 41 -14.86 0.36 14.44
CA ALA A 41 -16.05 -0.19 15.10
C ALA A 41 -17.14 -0.63 14.09
N THR A 42 -16.79 -1.59 13.22
CA THR A 42 -17.59 -2.09 12.09
C THR A 42 -17.91 -3.58 12.20
N ILE A 43 -19.03 -3.99 11.61
CA ILE A 43 -19.34 -5.41 11.34
C ILE A 43 -18.74 -5.91 10.03
N ALA A 44 -18.35 -5.00 9.12
CA ALA A 44 -17.74 -5.35 7.85
C ALA A 44 -16.26 -5.68 8.11
N ARG A 45 -15.97 -6.87 8.63
CA ARG A 45 -14.61 -7.33 8.93
C ARG A 45 -14.30 -8.65 8.24
N ALA A 46 -13.03 -8.83 7.88
CA ALA A 46 -12.50 -10.06 7.30
C ALA A 46 -11.43 -10.70 8.20
N ASP A 47 -11.69 -10.69 9.51
CA ASP A 47 -10.84 -11.22 10.59
C ASP A 47 -11.28 -12.62 11.06
N SER A 48 -12.15 -13.29 10.30
CA SER A 48 -12.65 -14.63 10.59
C SER A 48 -12.60 -15.55 9.37
N SER A 49 -12.75 -16.85 9.59
CA SER A 49 -12.88 -17.84 8.51
C SER A 49 -14.11 -17.51 7.63
N PRO A 50 -14.05 -17.66 6.29
CA PRO A 50 -13.03 -18.34 5.50
C PRO A 50 -11.87 -17.46 5.00
N TYR A 51 -11.82 -16.18 5.41
CA TYR A 51 -10.80 -15.27 4.91
C TYR A 51 -9.39 -15.73 5.29
N GLY A 52 -8.46 -15.61 4.35
CA GLY A 52 -7.06 -16.00 4.54
C GLY A 52 -6.76 -17.51 4.49
N ILE A 53 -7.72 -18.38 4.15
CA ILE A 53 -7.49 -19.83 4.03
C ILE A 53 -6.42 -20.21 2.99
N ASP A 54 -6.32 -19.46 1.89
CA ASP A 54 -5.32 -19.61 0.81
C ASP A 54 -4.13 -18.65 0.98
N TYR A 55 -4.10 -17.84 2.05
CA TYR A 55 -2.96 -16.97 2.35
C TYR A 55 -1.80 -17.81 2.92
N PRO A 56 -0.52 -17.45 2.70
CA PRO A 56 0.61 -18.23 3.24
C PRO A 56 0.54 -18.54 4.74
N SER A 57 -0.06 -17.67 5.55
CA SER A 57 -0.25 -17.88 6.98
C SER A 57 -1.42 -18.81 7.34
N HIS A 58 -2.31 -19.10 6.40
CA HIS A 58 -3.55 -19.87 6.58
C HIS A 58 -4.42 -19.34 7.75
N ARG A 59 -4.38 -18.02 7.97
CA ARG A 59 -5.09 -17.31 9.05
C ARG A 59 -5.83 -16.11 8.48
N PRO A 60 -6.93 -15.66 9.09
CA PRO A 60 -7.59 -14.42 8.70
C PRO A 60 -6.62 -13.25 8.67
N THR A 61 -6.67 -12.48 7.58
CA THR A 61 -5.71 -11.40 7.31
C THR A 61 -6.34 -10.01 7.33
N GLY A 62 -7.67 -9.91 7.44
CA GLY A 62 -8.38 -8.66 7.20
C GLY A 62 -8.65 -8.37 5.72
N ARG A 63 -8.18 -9.21 4.78
CA ARG A 63 -8.53 -9.12 3.36
C ARG A 63 -9.84 -9.84 3.11
N PHE A 64 -10.75 -9.22 2.36
CA PHE A 64 -12.02 -9.84 1.93
C PHE A 64 -11.80 -10.84 0.79
N SER A 65 -10.86 -11.76 0.97
CA SER A 65 -10.53 -12.85 0.06
C SER A 65 -9.97 -14.05 0.81
N ASN A 66 -9.92 -15.21 0.16
CA ASN A 66 -9.26 -16.37 0.73
C ASN A 66 -7.74 -16.18 0.86
N GLY A 67 -7.13 -15.31 0.06
CA GLY A 67 -5.68 -15.23 -0.05
C GLY A 67 -5.21 -13.81 -0.35
N LEU A 68 -4.38 -13.66 -1.36
CA LEU A 68 -3.85 -12.36 -1.78
C LEU A 68 -4.95 -11.56 -2.48
N ASN A 69 -4.98 -10.24 -2.26
CA ASN A 69 -5.80 -9.31 -3.03
C ASN A 69 -4.95 -8.61 -4.13
N ILE A 70 -5.58 -7.73 -4.91
CA ILE A 70 -4.92 -7.06 -6.05
C ILE A 70 -3.67 -6.27 -5.60
N PRO A 71 -3.71 -5.43 -4.55
CA PRO A 71 -2.52 -4.77 -4.00
C PRO A 71 -1.36 -5.71 -3.70
N ASP A 72 -1.62 -6.86 -3.08
CA ASP A 72 -0.55 -7.82 -2.78
C ASP A 72 0.13 -8.34 -4.06
N ILE A 73 -0.67 -8.63 -5.09
CA ILE A 73 -0.17 -9.13 -6.37
C ILE A 73 0.65 -8.04 -7.08
N ILE A 74 0.19 -6.78 -7.03
CA ILE A 74 0.92 -5.63 -7.59
C ILE A 74 2.25 -5.45 -6.86
N SER A 75 2.24 -5.41 -5.52
CA SER A 75 3.45 -5.31 -4.70
C SER A 75 4.46 -6.40 -5.03
N LYS A 76 4.01 -7.66 -5.16
CA LYS A 76 4.87 -8.77 -5.61
C LYS A 76 5.48 -8.54 -6.99
N ARG A 77 4.72 -8.00 -7.95
CA ARG A 77 5.21 -7.73 -9.31
C ARG A 77 6.22 -6.59 -9.36
N ILE A 78 6.10 -5.59 -8.49
CA ILE A 78 7.04 -4.47 -8.41
C ILE A 78 8.20 -4.72 -7.44
N GLY A 79 8.27 -5.91 -6.82
CA GLY A 79 9.33 -6.27 -5.87
C GLY A 79 9.25 -5.52 -4.54
N SER A 80 8.07 -5.04 -4.14
CA SER A 80 7.84 -4.33 -2.89
C SER A 80 7.02 -5.17 -1.90
N GLU A 81 7.09 -4.82 -0.62
CA GLU A 81 6.12 -5.30 0.36
C GLU A 81 4.71 -4.73 0.05
N PRO A 82 3.63 -5.48 0.35
CA PRO A 82 2.27 -4.95 0.33
C PRO A 82 2.12 -3.76 1.29
N PRO A 83 1.44 -2.68 0.86
CA PRO A 83 1.21 -1.54 1.76
C PRO A 83 0.36 -1.98 2.94
N LEU A 84 0.72 -1.52 4.14
CA LEU A 84 -0.06 -1.79 5.34
C LEU A 84 -1.39 -1.01 5.34
N PRO A 85 -2.40 -1.48 6.09
CA PRO A 85 -3.57 -0.66 6.41
C PRO A 85 -3.15 0.69 6.96
N TYR A 86 -3.76 1.77 6.48
CA TYR A 86 -3.51 3.14 6.95
C TYR A 86 -3.67 3.28 8.47
N LEU A 87 -4.63 2.56 9.05
CA LEU A 87 -4.92 2.58 10.48
C LEU A 87 -3.99 1.66 11.31
N SER A 88 -3.04 0.98 10.67
CA SER A 88 -2.12 0.10 11.38
C SER A 88 -1.10 0.91 12.20
N PRO A 89 -0.88 0.58 13.49
CA PRO A 89 0.17 1.23 14.28
C PRO A 89 1.59 0.89 13.77
N GLU A 90 1.73 -0.14 12.93
CA GLU A 90 2.99 -0.49 12.30
C GLU A 90 3.31 0.37 11.06
N LEU A 91 2.36 1.14 10.54
CA LEU A 91 2.56 2.02 9.38
C LEU A 91 3.36 3.26 9.79
N THR A 92 4.66 3.09 9.98
CA THR A 92 5.59 4.15 10.38
C THR A 92 6.92 4.02 9.65
N GLY A 93 7.71 5.10 9.62
CA GLY A 93 9.04 5.11 9.02
C GLY A 93 9.05 4.62 7.57
N GLN A 94 9.95 3.69 7.25
CA GLN A 94 10.10 3.15 5.89
C GLN A 94 8.83 2.48 5.35
N LYS A 95 8.01 1.86 6.22
CA LYS A 95 6.76 1.22 5.79
C LYS A 95 5.77 2.25 5.24
N LEU A 96 5.72 3.45 5.82
CA LEU A 96 4.90 4.56 5.30
C LEU A 96 5.45 5.10 3.97
N LEU A 97 6.77 5.19 3.83
CA LEU A 97 7.42 5.64 2.59
C LEU A 97 7.21 4.66 1.43
N ASN A 98 7.03 3.37 1.72
CA ASN A 98 6.70 2.35 0.72
C ASN A 98 5.22 2.41 0.27
N GLY A 99 4.39 3.24 0.91
CA GLY A 99 2.98 3.42 0.59
C GLY A 99 2.04 2.97 1.71
N ALA A 100 0.74 3.20 1.51
CA ALA A 100 -0.29 2.90 2.48
C ALA A 100 -1.60 2.48 1.79
N ASN A 101 -2.36 1.61 2.44
CA ASN A 101 -3.67 1.19 1.98
C ASN A 101 -4.76 1.92 2.75
N PHE A 102 -5.51 2.79 2.08
CA PHE A 102 -6.65 3.53 2.65
C PHE A 102 -8.00 2.88 2.33
N ALA A 103 -8.02 1.73 1.68
CA ALA A 103 -9.26 1.06 1.33
C ALA A 103 -10.00 0.52 2.55
N SER A 104 -11.33 0.52 2.51
CA SER A 104 -12.17 0.12 3.64
C SER A 104 -13.46 -0.53 3.15
N ALA A 105 -13.82 -1.68 3.72
CA ALA A 105 -15.10 -2.29 3.43
C ALA A 105 -16.26 -1.47 4.01
N GLY A 106 -17.28 -1.20 3.17
CA GLY A 106 -18.37 -0.30 3.52
C GLY A 106 -18.06 1.18 3.30
N ILE A 107 -16.97 1.48 2.58
CA ILE A 107 -16.73 2.83 2.08
C ILE A 107 -17.79 3.22 1.06
N GLY A 108 -18.30 4.43 1.17
CA GLY A 108 -19.24 5.02 0.21
C GLY A 108 -18.57 6.09 -0.64
N ILE A 109 -18.99 6.19 -1.91
CA ILE A 109 -18.65 7.35 -2.75
C ILE A 109 -19.38 8.60 -2.23
N LEU A 110 -20.63 8.42 -1.78
CA LEU A 110 -21.44 9.47 -1.17
C LEU A 110 -21.44 9.32 0.36
N ASN A 111 -21.53 10.44 1.08
CA ASN A 111 -21.61 10.46 2.54
C ASN A 111 -22.73 9.56 3.07
N ASP A 112 -23.87 9.52 2.38
CA ASP A 112 -25.03 8.71 2.79
C ASP A 112 -24.84 7.21 2.58
N THR A 113 -23.84 6.82 1.77
CA THR A 113 -23.50 5.42 1.49
C THR A 113 -22.26 4.93 2.25
N GLY A 114 -21.51 5.85 2.86
CA GLY A 114 -20.30 5.55 3.62
C GLY A 114 -20.54 5.73 5.11
N VAL A 115 -21.06 4.68 5.76
CA VAL A 115 -21.52 4.77 7.16
C VAL A 115 -20.36 4.97 8.16
N GLN A 116 -19.14 4.58 7.78
CA GLN A 116 -17.95 4.68 8.64
C GLN A 116 -16.73 5.31 7.96
N PHE A 117 -16.71 5.33 6.62
CA PHE A 117 -15.65 5.93 5.81
C PHE A 117 -16.26 6.40 4.50
N THR A 118 -15.86 7.60 4.06
CA THR A 118 -16.12 8.11 2.71
C THR A 118 -14.84 8.10 1.90
N LEU A 119 -14.96 7.99 0.57
CA LEU A 119 -13.79 8.10 -0.30
C LEU A 119 -13.08 9.46 -0.14
N LEU A 120 -13.83 10.50 0.20
CA LEU A 120 -13.30 11.84 0.48
C LEU A 120 -12.37 11.84 1.70
N GLU A 121 -12.74 11.19 2.80
CA GLU A 121 -11.88 11.09 4.00
C GLU A 121 -10.57 10.35 3.72
N CYS A 122 -10.59 9.31 2.88
CA CYS A 122 -9.38 8.62 2.45
C CYS A 122 -8.46 9.53 1.63
N LEU A 123 -9.03 10.33 0.72
CA LEU A 123 -8.29 11.29 -0.08
C LEU A 123 -7.73 12.45 0.76
N ASP A 124 -8.48 12.94 1.75
CA ASP A 124 -8.03 13.96 2.69
C ASP A 124 -6.90 13.44 3.58
N SER A 125 -7.00 12.19 4.04
CA SER A 125 -5.92 11.51 4.80
C SER A 125 -4.65 11.40 3.97
N PHE A 126 -4.76 11.00 2.70
CA PHE A 126 -3.63 10.97 1.79
C PHE A 126 -3.05 12.36 1.51
N THR A 127 -3.91 13.37 1.29
CA THR A 127 -3.47 14.76 1.08
C THR A 127 -2.72 15.30 2.29
N THR A 128 -3.20 14.99 3.49
CA THR A 128 -2.51 15.32 4.75
C THR A 128 -1.13 14.66 4.81
N LEU A 129 -1.03 13.36 4.50
CA LEU A 129 0.26 12.66 4.43
C LEU A 129 1.21 13.25 3.39
N LYS A 130 0.69 13.63 2.23
CA LYS A 130 1.46 14.33 1.18
C LYS A 130 2.02 15.66 1.68
N ASN A 131 1.19 16.46 2.36
CA ASN A 131 1.60 17.76 2.89
C ASN A 131 2.65 17.64 4.00
N ILE A 132 2.60 16.56 4.80
CA ILE A 132 3.57 16.31 5.87
C ILE A 132 4.91 15.80 5.32
N SER A 133 4.88 14.90 4.35
CA SER A 133 6.08 14.25 3.82
C SER A 133 6.87 15.11 2.83
N GLY A 134 6.22 15.98 2.06
CA GLY A 134 6.89 16.83 1.07
C GLY A 134 7.56 16.09 -0.11
N GLU A 135 7.46 14.75 -0.15
CA GLU A 135 8.20 13.89 -1.08
C GLU A 135 7.32 13.26 -2.18
N PHE A 136 5.99 13.28 -2.06
CA PHE A 136 5.10 12.64 -3.04
C PHE A 136 4.70 13.61 -4.16
N VAL A 137 5.22 13.40 -5.36
CA VAL A 137 4.78 14.09 -6.59
C VAL A 137 3.67 13.26 -7.25
N LEU A 138 2.46 13.81 -7.38
CA LEU A 138 1.39 13.13 -8.13
C LEU A 138 1.56 13.38 -9.62
N LEU A 139 1.20 12.38 -10.43
CA LEU A 139 1.14 12.55 -11.89
C LEU A 139 0.17 13.68 -12.28
N SER A 140 -0.86 13.97 -11.47
CA SER A 140 -1.76 15.11 -11.66
C SER A 140 -1.10 16.47 -11.45
N ASP A 141 -0.04 16.56 -10.64
CA ASP A 141 0.68 17.81 -10.40
C ASP A 141 1.61 18.16 -11.58
N LEU A 142 2.05 17.14 -12.32
CA LEU A 142 2.86 17.27 -13.53
C LEU A 142 2.04 17.70 -14.76
N ILE A 143 0.72 17.46 -14.77
CA ILE A 143 -0.17 17.77 -15.91
C ILE A 143 -0.74 19.20 -15.82
N ARG A 144 -0.44 19.95 -14.75
CA ARG A 144 -0.88 21.34 -14.55
C ARG A 144 0.16 22.40 -14.96
N LEU A 145 1.22 22.01 -15.68
CA LEU A 145 2.19 22.90 -16.34
C LEU A 145 1.97 22.88 -17.85
#